data_AF-A0A411YJW5-F1
#
_entry.id   AF-A0A411YJW5-F1
#
_cell.length_a   1.000
_cell.length_b   1.000
_cell.length_c   1.000
_cell.angle_alpha   90.00
_cell.angle_beta   90.00
_cell.angle_gamma   90.00
#
_symmetry.space_group_name_H-M   'P 1'
#
loop_
_entity.id
_entity.type
_entity.pdbx_description
1 polymer ?
#
loop_
_entity_poly.entity_id
_entity_poly.type
_entity_poly.pdbx_seq_one_letter_code
_entity_poly.pdbx_strand_id
1 'polypeptide(L)'
;MRNAAVIASVVIALAVAAVFVVLGFIFDENFFGVAAILAAVAFGATMLGLMAVLVSLVSTVNELTRTVSEITEHTTPILTDVNETVAGVNTELARVDSIVASVQHVSTRAESIADVLHTAVTNPLIKAIAFVSGATAAARRARSGGEQA
;
A
#
# COMPACT_ATOMS: atom_id res chain seq x y z
N MET A 1 14.87 10.03 34.32
CA MET A 1 14.73 11.50 34.20
C MET A 1 13.35 12.02 34.59
N ARG A 2 12.25 11.30 34.30
CA ARG A 2 10.87 11.71 34.63
C ARG A 2 10.66 12.01 36.13
N ASN A 3 11.22 11.18 37.00
CA ASN A 3 11.11 11.38 38.44
C ASN A 3 11.94 12.58 38.91
N ALA A 4 13.10 12.85 38.30
CA ALA A 4 13.96 13.97 38.72
C ALA A 4 13.32 15.34 38.46
N ALA A 5 12.63 15.52 37.32
CA ALA A 5 11.94 16.77 37.00
C ALA A 5 10.66 16.98 37.85
N VAL A 6 9.91 15.92 38.11
CA VAL A 6 8.75 15.96 39.02
C VAL A 6 9.21 16.25 40.45
N ILE A 7 10.28 15.60 40.90
CA ILE A 7 10.86 15.84 42.24
C ILE A 7 11.36 17.29 42.34
N ALA A 8 12.12 17.79 41.37
CA ALA A 8 12.66 19.14 41.40
C ALA A 8 11.55 20.21 41.49
N SER A 9 10.45 20.00 40.77
CA SER A 9 9.36 20.97 40.75
C SER A 9 8.42 20.87 41.95
N VAL A 10 8.20 19.68 42.52
CA VAL A 10 7.54 19.50 43.83
C VAL A 10 8.37 20.14 44.93
N VAL A 11 9.71 20.01 44.87
CA VAL A 11 10.62 20.67 45.82
C VAL A 11 10.50 22.19 45.72
N ILE A 12 10.42 22.76 44.51
CA ILE A 12 10.18 24.20 44.32
C ILE A 12 8.82 24.61 44.89
N ALA A 13 7.75 23.84 44.63
CA ALA A 13 6.43 24.11 45.16
C ALA A 13 6.40 24.13 46.70
N LEU A 14 7.04 23.14 47.32
CA LEU A 14 7.16 23.03 48.77
C LEU A 14 8.02 24.15 49.37
N ALA A 15 9.10 24.53 48.69
CA ALA A 15 9.95 25.65 49.12
C ALA A 15 9.16 26.97 49.11
N VAL A 16 8.38 27.24 48.07
CA VAL A 16 7.53 28.44 48.00
C VAL A 16 6.45 28.39 49.09
N ALA A 17 5.76 27.26 49.27
CA ALA A 17 4.76 27.10 50.33
C ALA A 17 5.38 27.32 51.73
N ALA A 18 6.56 26.78 51.99
CA ALA A 18 7.28 26.97 53.25
C ALA A 18 7.63 28.44 53.51
N VAL A 19 8.04 29.19 52.48
CA VAL A 19 8.29 30.63 52.59
C VAL A 19 7.02 31.37 53.01
N PHE A 20 5.87 31.06 52.39
CA PHE A 20 4.60 31.69 52.77
C PHE A 20 4.14 31.32 54.18
N VAL A 21 4.37 30.08 54.63
CA VAL A 21 4.05 29.64 56.00
C VAL A 21 4.94 30.35 57.02
N VAL A 22 6.25 30.45 56.76
CA VAL A 22 7.19 31.16 57.63
C VAL A 22 6.83 32.64 57.71
N LEU A 23 6.47 33.28 56.59
CA LEU A 23 5.96 34.65 56.59
C LEU A 23 4.67 34.76 57.40
N GLY A 24 3.72 33.85 57.22
CA GLY A 24 2.48 33.83 57.99
C GLY A 24 2.74 33.79 59.50
N PHE A 25 3.68 32.96 59.94
CA PHE A 25 4.08 32.82 61.34
C PHE A 25 4.80 34.05 61.90
N ILE A 26 5.57 34.77 61.06
CA ILE A 26 6.22 36.03 61.47
C ILE A 26 5.19 37.14 61.73
N PHE A 27 4.02 37.10 61.09
CA PHE A 27 2.97 38.12 61.17
C PHE A 27 1.72 37.67 61.96
N ASP A 28 1.83 36.64 62.81
CA ASP A 28 0.73 35.88 63.45
C ASP A 28 -0.31 36.73 64.24
N GLU A 29 0.08 37.94 64.69
CA GLU A 29 -0.81 38.89 65.39
C GLU A 29 -1.71 39.72 64.45
N ASN A 30 -1.50 39.66 63.14
CA ASN A 30 -2.18 40.49 62.14
C ASN A 30 -3.06 39.66 61.20
N PHE A 31 -4.14 40.26 60.69
CA PHE A 31 -5.00 39.69 59.62
C PHE A 31 -4.20 39.14 58.42
N PHE A 32 -3.04 39.73 58.15
CA PHE A 32 -2.11 39.32 57.09
C PHE A 32 -1.52 37.91 57.28
N GLY A 33 -1.38 37.39 58.50
CA GLY A 33 -0.86 36.05 58.76
C GLY A 33 -1.79 34.95 58.24
N VAL A 34 -3.08 35.06 58.55
CA VAL A 34 -4.12 34.15 58.04
C VAL A 34 -4.23 34.23 56.51
N ALA A 35 -4.18 35.45 55.96
CA ALA A 35 -4.19 35.65 54.51
C ALA A 35 -2.97 35.00 53.82
N ALA A 36 -1.79 35.06 54.43
CA ALA A 36 -0.57 34.44 53.91
C ALA A 36 -0.66 32.91 53.89
N ILE A 37 -1.21 32.29 54.93
CA ILE A 37 -1.40 30.84 55.01
C ILE A 37 -2.42 30.37 53.96
N LEU A 38 -3.54 31.06 53.82
CA LEU A 38 -4.54 30.78 52.79
C LEU A 38 -3.94 30.90 51.37
N ALA A 39 -3.14 31.94 51.13
CA ALA A 39 -2.43 32.12 49.87
C ALA A 39 -1.43 30.98 49.61
N ALA A 40 -0.69 30.53 50.63
CA ALA A 40 0.24 29.40 50.55
C ALA A 40 -0.47 28.12 50.08
N VAL A 41 -1.61 27.81 50.69
CA VAL A 41 -2.39 26.60 50.39
C VAL A 41 -2.99 26.68 48.99
N ALA A 42 -3.58 27.83 48.62
CA ALA A 42 -4.15 28.03 47.29
C ALA A 42 -3.09 27.93 46.18
N PHE A 43 -1.91 28.52 46.41
CA PHE A 43 -0.79 28.44 45.48
C PHE A 43 -0.28 27.01 45.34
N GLY A 44 -0.07 26.31 46.46
CA GLY A 44 0.35 24.91 46.47
C GLY A 44 -0.63 24.00 45.73
N ALA A 45 -1.94 24.16 45.96
CA ALA A 45 -2.97 23.39 45.28
C ALA A 45 -2.95 23.62 43.76
N THR A 46 -2.82 24.89 43.32
CA THR A 46 -2.76 25.24 41.89
C THR A 46 -1.52 24.65 41.22
N MET A 47 -0.37 24.71 41.90
CA MET A 47 0.90 24.15 41.40
C MET A 47 0.82 22.62 41.23
N LEU A 48 0.22 21.91 42.21
CA LEU A 48 0.01 20.47 42.13
C LEU A 48 -0.95 20.10 40.98
N GLY A 49 -2.00 20.89 40.77
CA GLY A 49 -2.91 20.72 39.64
C GLY A 49 -2.20 20.86 38.29
N LEU A 50 -1.37 21.90 38.15
CA LEU A 50 -0.59 22.13 36.93
C LEU A 50 0.41 20.98 36.67
N MET A 51 1.01 20.44 37.73
CA MET A 51 1.87 19.25 37.64
C MET A 51 1.14 18.02 37.13
N ALA A 52 -0.07 17.75 37.64
CA ALA A 52 -0.86 16.61 37.20
C ALA A 52 -1.14 16.68 35.69
N VAL A 53 -1.44 17.88 35.17
CA VAL A 53 -1.65 18.11 33.73
C VAL A 53 -0.38 17.85 32.94
N LEU A 54 0.78 18.39 33.36
CA LEU A 54 2.05 18.18 32.68
C LEU A 54 2.49 16.71 32.66
N VAL A 55 2.32 15.99 33.78
CA VAL A 55 2.62 14.54 33.86
C VAL A 55 1.73 13.74 32.91
N SER A 56 0.45 14.09 32.82
CA SER A 56 -0.48 13.46 31.88
C SER A 56 -0.03 13.70 30.44
N LEU A 57 0.35 14.93 30.10
CA LEU A 57 0.81 15.30 28.76
C LEU A 57 2.07 14.53 28.34
N VAL A 58 3.07 14.45 29.23
CA VAL A 58 4.29 13.66 29.00
C VAL A 58 3.97 12.18 28.84
N SER A 59 2.99 11.65 29.56
CA SER A 59 2.58 10.25 29.44
C SER A 59 1.93 9.99 28.08
N THR A 60 1.04 10.86 27.62
CA THR A 60 0.43 10.78 26.28
C THR A 60 1.47 10.84 25.17
N VAL A 61 2.45 11.74 25.26
CA VAL A 61 3.53 11.83 24.25
C VAL A 61 4.41 10.57 24.25
N ASN A 62 4.71 10.01 25.43
CA ASN A 62 5.46 8.75 25.51
C ASN A 62 4.68 7.58 24.90
N GLU A 63 3.38 7.52 25.14
CA GLU A 63 2.51 6.49 24.56
C GLU A 63 2.46 6.61 23.03
N LEU A 64 2.27 7.83 22.52
CA LEU A 64 2.32 8.11 21.09
C LEU A 64 3.67 7.72 20.49
N THR A 65 4.77 8.03 21.18
CA THR A 65 6.12 7.68 20.71
C THR A 65 6.33 6.17 20.67
N ARG A 66 5.79 5.41 21.64
CA ARG A 66 5.81 3.94 21.61
C ARG A 66 4.99 3.40 20.46
N THR A 67 3.76 3.87 20.27
CA THR A 67 2.91 3.46 19.15
C THR A 67 3.58 3.74 17.80
N VAL A 68 4.21 4.91 17.64
CA VAL A 68 4.97 5.24 16.43
C VAL A 68 6.18 4.31 16.26
N SER A 69 6.88 3.98 17.35
CA SER A 69 8.00 3.02 17.33
C SER A 69 7.53 1.63 16.89
N GLU A 70 6.44 1.12 17.47
CA GLU A 70 5.84 -0.17 17.14
C GLU A 70 5.34 -0.21 15.68
N ILE A 71 4.68 0.86 15.21
CA ILE A 71 4.28 0.99 13.80
C ILE A 71 5.53 0.96 12.90
N THR A 72 6.60 1.66 13.25
CA THR A 72 7.83 1.71 12.44
C THR A 72 8.52 0.35 12.38
N GLU A 73 8.56 -0.36 13.51
CA GLU A 73 9.14 -1.70 13.66
C GLU A 73 8.32 -2.78 12.92
N HIS A 74 7.03 -2.54 12.68
CA HIS A 74 6.17 -3.42 11.86
C HIS A 74 6.00 -2.97 10.40
N THR A 75 6.26 -1.71 10.05
CA THR A 75 6.11 -1.19 8.67
C THR A 75 7.36 -1.43 7.81
N THR A 76 8.54 -1.44 8.42
CA THR A 76 9.80 -1.79 7.72
C THR A 76 9.82 -3.20 7.11
N PRO A 77 9.35 -4.26 7.80
CA PRO A 77 9.22 -5.57 7.16
C PRO A 77 8.16 -5.58 6.04
N ILE A 78 7.03 -4.89 6.18
CA ILE A 78 5.99 -4.84 5.13
C ILE A 78 6.51 -4.20 3.82
N LEU A 79 7.31 -3.13 3.90
CA LEU A 79 7.91 -2.53 2.70
C LEU A 79 8.96 -3.44 2.05
N THR A 80 9.60 -4.31 2.83
CA THR A 80 10.52 -5.32 2.32
C THR A 80 9.74 -6.44 1.62
N ASP A 81 8.67 -6.93 2.23
CA ASP A 81 7.79 -7.97 1.67
C ASP A 81 7.08 -7.50 0.39
N VAL A 82 6.69 -6.22 0.31
CA VAL A 82 6.13 -5.61 -0.91
C VAL A 82 7.17 -5.54 -2.02
N ASN A 83 8.41 -5.16 -1.73
CA ASN A 83 9.48 -5.18 -2.73
C ASN A 83 9.75 -6.59 -3.25
N GLU A 84 9.75 -7.60 -2.38
CA GLU A 84 9.91 -9.01 -2.76
C GLU A 84 8.73 -9.51 -3.61
N THR A 85 7.49 -9.15 -3.23
CA THR A 85 6.29 -9.46 -4.00
C THR A 85 6.31 -8.81 -5.38
N VAL A 86 6.69 -7.53 -5.48
CA VAL A 86 6.80 -6.81 -6.77
C VAL A 86 7.91 -7.41 -7.63
N ALA A 87 9.05 -7.80 -7.04
CA ALA A 87 10.11 -8.50 -7.75
C ALA A 87 9.64 -9.87 -8.29
N GLY A 88 8.85 -10.60 -7.50
CA GLY A 88 8.19 -11.84 -7.92
C GLY A 88 7.21 -11.63 -9.08
N VAL A 89 6.34 -10.62 -8.98
CA VAL A 89 5.40 -10.24 -10.05
C VAL A 89 6.13 -9.86 -11.33
N ASN A 90 7.22 -9.08 -11.24
CA ASN A 90 8.01 -8.72 -12.42
C ASN A 90 8.61 -9.95 -13.13
N THR A 91 9.06 -10.94 -12.35
CA THR A 91 9.58 -12.20 -12.90
C THR A 91 8.48 -12.99 -13.61
N GLU A 92 7.29 -13.07 -13.02
CA GLU A 92 6.14 -13.73 -13.66
C GLU A 92 5.65 -12.95 -14.89
N LEU A 93 5.68 -11.62 -14.88
CA LEU A 93 5.37 -10.81 -16.06
C LEU A 93 6.34 -11.07 -17.21
N ALA A 94 7.65 -11.21 -16.93
CA ALA A 94 8.62 -11.61 -17.94
C ALA A 94 8.33 -13.03 -18.49
N ARG A 95 7.84 -13.93 -17.64
CA ARG A 95 7.40 -15.26 -18.06
C ARG A 95 6.16 -15.20 -18.95
N VAL A 96 5.19 -14.38 -18.60
CA VAL A 96 3.98 -14.14 -19.41
C VAL A 96 4.35 -13.55 -20.78
N ASP A 97 5.28 -12.61 -20.84
CA ASP A 97 5.77 -12.04 -22.11
C ASP A 97 6.35 -13.13 -23.02
N SER A 98 7.14 -14.06 -22.47
CA SER A 98 7.66 -15.21 -23.23
C SER A 98 6.57 -16.15 -23.75
N ILE A 99 5.47 -16.32 -22.99
CA ILE A 99 4.32 -17.11 -23.42
C ILE A 99 3.58 -16.37 -24.55
N VAL A 100 3.38 -15.05 -24.42
CA VAL A 100 2.76 -14.23 -25.47
C VAL A 100 3.57 -14.30 -26.76
N ALA A 101 4.89 -14.18 -26.69
CA ALA A 101 5.78 -14.36 -27.84
C ALA A 101 5.64 -15.77 -28.46
N SER A 102 5.57 -16.80 -27.63
CA SER A 102 5.35 -18.18 -28.08
C SER A 102 4.00 -18.35 -28.78
N VAL A 103 2.94 -17.74 -28.23
CA VAL A 103 1.58 -17.75 -28.81
C VAL A 103 1.55 -17.00 -30.14
N GLN A 104 2.21 -15.84 -30.25
CA GLN A 104 2.36 -15.11 -31.51
C GLN A 104 3.03 -15.98 -32.57
N HIS A 105 4.12 -16.67 -32.22
CA HIS A 105 4.78 -17.60 -33.13
C HIS A 105 3.89 -18.78 -33.54
N VAL A 106 3.08 -19.32 -32.62
CA VAL A 106 2.10 -20.38 -32.96
C VAL A 106 1.02 -19.85 -33.90
N SER A 107 0.51 -18.64 -33.67
CA SER A 107 -0.48 -17.99 -34.55
C SER A 107 0.07 -17.80 -35.96
N THR A 108 1.26 -17.23 -36.11
CA THR A 108 1.90 -17.02 -37.43
C THR A 108 2.17 -18.34 -38.15
N ARG A 109 2.59 -19.38 -37.40
CA ARG A 109 2.77 -20.72 -37.99
C ARG A 109 1.44 -21.32 -38.42
N ALA A 110 0.39 -21.16 -37.62
CA ALA A 110 -0.95 -21.64 -37.98
C ALA A 110 -1.50 -20.93 -39.22
N GLU A 111 -1.30 -19.61 -39.33
CA GLU A 111 -1.62 -18.83 -40.54
C GLU A 111 -0.85 -19.35 -41.76
N SER A 112 0.45 -19.59 -41.62
CA SER A 112 1.28 -20.14 -42.70
C SER A 112 0.82 -21.54 -43.12
N ILE A 113 0.46 -22.40 -42.16
CA ILE A 113 -0.09 -23.74 -42.42
C ILE A 113 -1.45 -23.63 -43.11
N ALA A 114 -2.32 -22.73 -42.66
CA ALA A 114 -3.63 -22.50 -43.26
C ALA A 114 -3.49 -21.98 -44.71
N ASP A 115 -2.53 -21.10 -44.97
CA ASP A 115 -2.27 -20.54 -46.30
C ASP A 115 -1.66 -21.59 -47.25
N VAL A 116 -0.75 -22.43 -46.76
CA VAL A 116 -0.22 -23.60 -47.49
C VAL A 116 -1.33 -24.61 -47.76
N LEU A 117 -2.19 -24.91 -46.79
CA LEU A 117 -3.35 -25.79 -46.97
C LEU A 117 -4.31 -25.22 -48.01
N HIS A 118 -4.64 -23.93 -47.91
CA HIS A 118 -5.51 -23.25 -48.87
C HIS A 118 -4.90 -23.34 -50.29
N THR A 119 -3.60 -23.07 -50.43
CA THR A 119 -2.88 -23.15 -51.71
C THR A 119 -2.79 -24.58 -52.26
N ALA A 120 -2.52 -25.55 -51.38
CA ALA A 120 -2.39 -26.97 -51.74
C ALA A 120 -3.73 -27.60 -52.14
N VAL A 121 -4.85 -27.15 -51.57
CA VAL A 121 -6.18 -27.67 -51.89
C VAL A 121 -6.79 -26.93 -53.07
N THR A 122 -6.64 -25.61 -53.17
CA THR A 122 -7.29 -24.78 -54.20
C THR A 122 -6.85 -25.15 -55.62
N ASN A 123 -5.54 -25.33 -55.84
CA ASN A 123 -5.00 -25.62 -57.18
C ASN A 123 -5.45 -26.98 -57.76
N PRO A 124 -5.39 -28.10 -57.00
CA PRO A 124 -5.94 -29.38 -57.44
C PRO A 124 -7.46 -29.37 -57.62
N LEU A 125 -8.21 -28.68 -56.76
CA LEU A 125 -9.68 -28.61 -56.86
C LEU A 125 -10.12 -27.91 -58.16
N ILE A 126 -9.48 -26.79 -58.50
CA ILE A 126 -9.70 -26.08 -59.78
C ILE A 126 -9.39 -27.02 -60.96
N LYS A 127 -8.26 -27.75 -60.90
CA LYS A 127 -7.90 -28.72 -61.94
C LYS A 127 -8.91 -29.86 -62.05
N ALA A 128 -9.43 -30.38 -60.94
CA ALA A 128 -10.43 -31.45 -60.92
C ALA A 128 -11.77 -30.98 -61.52
N ILE A 129 -12.23 -29.79 -61.14
CA ILE A 129 -13.46 -29.19 -61.69
C ILE A 129 -13.31 -28.93 -63.19
N ALA A 130 -12.16 -28.39 -63.63
CA ALA A 130 -11.87 -28.16 -65.04
C ALA A 130 -11.83 -29.47 -65.84
N PHE A 131 -11.27 -30.54 -65.26
CA PHE A 131 -11.25 -31.87 -65.91
C PHE A 131 -12.66 -32.44 -66.07
N VAL A 132 -13.48 -32.42 -65.01
CA VAL A 132 -14.86 -32.93 -65.07
C VAL A 132 -15.72 -32.12 -66.05
N SER A 133 -15.65 -30.78 -65.98
CA SER A 133 -16.42 -29.91 -66.89
C SER A 133 -15.94 -30.04 -68.35
N GLY A 134 -14.63 -30.12 -68.58
CA GLY A 134 -14.05 -30.37 -69.91
C GLY A 134 -14.45 -31.73 -70.48
N ALA A 135 -14.38 -32.79 -69.68
CA ALA A 135 -14.83 -34.13 -70.08
C ALA A 135 -16.32 -34.14 -70.43
N THR A 136 -17.15 -33.46 -69.64
CA THR A 136 -18.60 -33.36 -69.90
C THR A 136 -18.89 -32.54 -71.17
N ALA A 137 -18.16 -31.44 -71.38
CA ALA A 137 -18.28 -30.61 -72.58
C ALA A 137 -17.86 -31.37 -73.85
N ALA A 138 -16.76 -32.12 -73.80
CA ALA A 138 -16.31 -32.98 -74.89
C ALA A 138 -17.36 -34.07 -75.21
N ALA A 139 -17.92 -34.71 -74.19
CA ALA A 139 -18.97 -35.72 -74.34
C ALA A 139 -20.29 -35.13 -74.90
N ARG A 140 -20.60 -33.86 -74.62
CA ARG A 140 -21.74 -33.16 -75.24
C ARG A 140 -21.45 -32.80 -76.69
N ARG A 141 -20.24 -32.31 -77.00
CA ARG A 141 -19.82 -31.95 -78.37
C ARG A 141 -19.76 -33.17 -79.30
N ALA A 142 -19.33 -34.31 -78.78
CA ALA A 142 -19.35 -35.60 -79.49
C ALA A 142 -20.78 -36.07 -79.81
N ARG A 143 -21.77 -35.72 -78.98
CA ARG A 143 -23.19 -36.02 -79.24
C ARG A 143 -23.84 -35.04 -80.21
N SER A 144 -23.53 -33.74 -80.13
CA SER A 144 -24.10 -32.73 -81.04
C SER A 144 -23.43 -32.68 -82.42
N GLY A 145 -22.23 -33.26 -82.58
CA GLY A 145 -21.53 -33.36 -83.86
C GLY A 145 -22.04 -34.48 -84.77
N GLY A 146 -22.92 -35.35 -84.27
CA GLY A 146 -23.56 -36.43 -85.04
C GLY A 146 -24.82 -36.01 -85.81
N GLU A 147 -25.24 -34.74 -85.74
CA GLU A 147 -26.49 -34.24 -86.35
C GLU A 147 -26.27 -33.32 -87.57
N GLN A 148 -25.07 -33.30 -88.17
CA GLN A 148 -24.81 -32.57 -89.44
C GLN A 148 -24.04 -33.39 -90.48
N ALA A 149 -24.11 -34.72 -90.44
CA ALA A 149 -23.68 -35.59 -91.54
C ALA A 149 -24.87 -36.34 -92.13
#